data_AF-M0IE08-F1
#
_entry.id   AF-M0IE08-F1
#
_cell.length_a   1.000
_cell.length_b   1.000
_cell.length_c   1.000
_cell.angle_alpha   90.00
_cell.angle_beta   90.00
_cell.angle_gamma   90.00
#
_symmetry.space_group_name_H-M   'P 1'
#
loop_
_entity.id
_entity.type
_entity.pdbx_description
1 polymer ?
#
loop_
_entity_poly.entity_id
_entity_poly.type
_entity_poly.pdbx_seq_one_letter_code
_entity_poly.pdbx_strand_id
1 'polypeptide(L)'
;MQFSTWRWNRILAFFGGVGLLFFAPWTGLSPALPEWTIDVLLSVPFGLCIYGFTEQPRKVIVQVPVGTVLGIGILALYRASGVLLF
;
A
#
# COMPACT_ATOMS: atom_id res chain seq x y z
N MET A 1 -24.42 -7.23 -13.33
CA MET A 1 -23.10 -6.92 -13.94
C MET A 1 -22.01 -6.52 -12.93
N GLN A 2 -22.34 -5.89 -11.80
CA GLN A 2 -21.38 -5.35 -10.82
C GLN A 2 -20.51 -6.38 -10.06
N PHE A 3 -20.89 -7.66 -10.07
CA PHE A 3 -20.18 -8.75 -9.38
C PHE A 3 -18.96 -9.24 -10.18
N SER A 4 -19.09 -9.29 -11.51
CA SER A 4 -17.99 -9.66 -12.42
C SER A 4 -16.86 -8.63 -12.38
N THR A 5 -17.21 -7.33 -12.46
CA THR A 5 -16.25 -6.23 -12.36
C THR A 5 -15.49 -6.23 -11.04
N TRP A 6 -16.17 -6.58 -9.94
CA TRP A 6 -15.53 -6.64 -8.62
C TRP A 6 -14.49 -7.76 -8.51
N ARG A 7 -14.78 -8.94 -9.05
CA ARG A 7 -13.81 -10.05 -9.12
C ARG A 7 -12.61 -9.69 -10.00
N TRP A 8 -12.86 -9.09 -11.16
CA TRP A 8 -11.80 -8.63 -12.05
C TRP A 8 -10.89 -7.58 -11.41
N ASN A 9 -11.45 -6.61 -10.68
CA ASN A 9 -10.65 -5.61 -9.97
C ASN A 9 -9.74 -6.23 -8.90
N ARG A 10 -10.17 -7.32 -8.25
CA ARG A 10 -9.35 -8.05 -7.27
C ARG A 10 -8.22 -8.84 -7.90
N ILE A 11 -8.50 -9.49 -9.05
CA ILE A 11 -7.48 -10.19 -9.83
C ILE A 11 -6.41 -9.19 -10.30
N LEU A 12 -6.83 -8.05 -10.87
CA LEU A 12 -5.90 -7.01 -11.32
C LEU A 12 -5.13 -6.38 -10.15
N ALA A 13 -5.77 -6.15 -9.01
CA ALA A 13 -5.09 -5.66 -7.81
C ALA A 13 -4.03 -6.65 -7.31
N PHE A 14 -4.34 -7.94 -7.29
CA PHE A 14 -3.39 -8.97 -6.89
C PHE A 14 -2.15 -8.98 -7.79
N PHE A 15 -2.35 -9.14 -9.10
CA PHE A 15 -1.25 -9.21 -10.05
C PHE A 15 -0.49 -7.87 -10.16
N GLY A 16 -1.18 -6.75 -10.00
CA GLY A 16 -0.55 -5.42 -9.92
C GLY A 16 0.33 -5.28 -8.67
N GLY A 17 -0.16 -5.72 -7.50
CA GLY A 17 0.61 -5.74 -6.26
C GLY A 17 1.85 -6.63 -6.35
N VAL A 18 1.69 -7.86 -6.86
CA VAL A 18 2.80 -8.81 -7.07
C VAL A 18 3.83 -8.25 -8.04
N GLY A 19 3.38 -7.67 -9.16
CA GLY A 19 4.26 -7.03 -10.14
C GLY A 19 5.05 -5.89 -9.51
N LEU A 20 4.39 -4.97 -8.80
CA LEU A 20 5.06 -3.86 -8.13
C LEU A 20 6.06 -4.31 -7.07
N LEU A 21 5.77 -5.35 -6.29
CA LEU A 21 6.74 -5.94 -5.34
C LEU A 21 7.95 -6.54 -6.06
N PHE A 22 7.73 -7.20 -7.19
CA PHE A 22 8.81 -7.81 -7.97
C PHE A 22 9.70 -6.76 -8.66
N PHE A 23 9.11 -5.68 -9.15
CA PHE A 23 9.84 -4.59 -9.82
C PHE A 23 10.43 -3.56 -8.85
N ALA A 24 9.93 -3.44 -7.62
CA ALA A 24 10.41 -2.47 -6.64
C ALA A 24 11.94 -2.50 -6.41
N PRO A 25 12.60 -3.67 -6.27
CA PRO A 25 14.07 -3.75 -6.15
C PRO A 25 14.83 -3.18 -7.36
N TRP A 26 14.22 -3.19 -8.54
CA TRP A 26 14.83 -2.75 -9.80
C TRP A 26 14.74 -1.24 -10.03
N THR A 27 13.98 -0.53 -9.19
CA THR A 27 13.79 0.92 -9.29
C THR A 27 15.00 1.74 -8.83
N GLY A 28 15.98 1.11 -8.16
CA GLY A 28 17.12 1.81 -7.58
C GLY A 28 16.75 2.75 -6.42
N LEU A 29 15.53 2.69 -5.91
CA LEU A 29 15.05 3.53 -4.80
C LEU A 29 15.70 3.16 -3.46
N SER A 30 16.12 1.90 -3.29
CA SER A 30 16.67 1.40 -2.03
C SER A 30 17.91 2.15 -1.52
N PRO A 31 18.93 2.46 -2.34
CA PRO A 31 20.07 3.27 -1.90
C PRO A 31 19.78 4.78 -1.82
N ALA A 32 18.67 5.26 -2.40
CA ALA A 32 18.34 6.68 -2.47
C ALA A 32 17.39 7.14 -1.35
N LEU A 33 16.68 6.21 -0.70
CA LEU A 33 15.68 6.50 0.31
C LEU A 33 16.02 5.85 1.65
N PRO A 34 15.66 6.50 2.77
CA PRO A 34 15.71 5.85 4.08
C PRO A 34 14.86 4.57 4.14
N GLU A 35 15.29 3.59 4.92
CA GLU A 35 14.63 2.27 5.06
C GLU A 35 13.12 2.38 5.36
N TRP A 36 12.73 3.22 6.32
CA TRP A 36 11.32 3.42 6.66
C TRP A 36 10.47 3.95 5.48
N THR A 37 11.06 4.72 4.56
CA THR A 37 10.35 5.22 3.37
C THR A 37 10.10 4.09 2.39
N ILE A 38 11.07 3.17 2.27
CA ILE A 38 10.94 1.96 1.45
C ILE A 38 9.83 1.08 2.04
N ASP A 39 9.80 0.87 3.35
CA ASP A 39 8.76 0.08 4.02
C ASP A 39 7.36 0.66 3.78
N VAL A 40 7.24 1.99 3.88
CA VAL A 40 5.99 2.71 3.58
C VAL A 40 5.57 2.51 2.13
N LEU A 41 6.50 2.64 1.17
CA LEU A 41 6.20 2.45 -0.25
C LEU A 41 5.81 1.00 -0.57
N LEU A 42 6.46 0.02 0.05
CA LEU A 42 6.17 -1.40 -0.12
C LEU A 42 4.85 -1.83 0.53
N SER A 43 4.35 -1.07 1.52
CA SER A 43 3.04 -1.34 2.14
C SER A 43 1.88 -1.24 1.15
N VAL A 44 1.99 -0.40 0.12
CA VAL A 44 0.95 -0.19 -0.90
C VAL A 44 0.75 -1.43 -1.79
N PRO A 45 1.77 -1.95 -2.50
CA PRO A 45 1.61 -3.14 -3.31
C PRO A 45 1.33 -4.39 -2.46
N PHE A 46 1.84 -4.46 -1.23
CA PHE A 46 1.45 -5.51 -0.28
C PHE A 46 -0.05 -5.44 0.07
N GLY A 47 -0.59 -4.25 0.30
CA GLY A 47 -2.03 -4.04 0.52
C GLY A 47 -2.88 -4.45 -0.69
N LEU A 48 -2.40 -4.22 -1.91
CA LEU A 48 -3.06 -4.68 -3.14
C LEU A 48 -3.11 -6.22 -3.23
N CYS A 49 -2.03 -6.91 -2.84
CA CYS A 49 -2.02 -8.38 -2.75
C CYS A 49 -3.05 -8.89 -1.74
N ILE A 50 -3.11 -8.30 -0.55
CA ILE A 50 -4.07 -8.68 0.50
C ILE A 50 -5.51 -8.44 0.04
N TYR A 51 -5.78 -7.30 -0.62
CA TYR A 51 -7.09 -7.01 -1.20
C TYR A 51 -7.49 -8.03 -2.27
N GLY A 52 -6.56 -8.40 -3.14
CA GLY A 52 -6.77 -9.44 -4.13
C GLY A 52 -7.12 -10.79 -3.51
N PHE A 53 -6.44 -11.17 -2.43
CA PHE A 53 -6.55 -12.49 -1.80
C PHE A 53 -7.76 -12.64 -0.86
N THR A 54 -8.19 -11.58 -0.18
CA THR A 54 -9.22 -11.67 0.88
C THR A 54 -10.63 -11.30 0.40
N GLU A 55 -11.62 -12.18 0.65
CA GLU A 55 -13.04 -11.88 0.42
C GLU A 55 -13.59 -10.91 1.48
N GLN A 56 -13.08 -9.67 1.49
CA GLN A 56 -13.55 -8.65 2.42
C GLN A 56 -14.74 -7.86 1.84
N PRO A 57 -15.67 -7.39 2.70
CA PRO A 57 -16.72 -6.47 2.29
C PRO A 57 -16.11 -5.19 1.70
N ARG A 58 -16.69 -4.65 0.62
CA ARG A 58 -16.19 -3.45 -0.07
C ARG A 58 -15.87 -2.26 0.84
N LYS A 59 -16.59 -2.12 1.97
CA LYS A 59 -16.34 -1.06 2.96
C LYS A 59 -15.00 -1.22 3.69
N VAL A 60 -14.60 -2.44 4.02
CA VAL A 60 -13.37 -2.74 4.76
C VAL A 60 -12.14 -2.49 3.87
N ILE A 61 -12.26 -2.85 2.59
CA ILE A 61 -11.20 -2.69 1.59
C ILE A 61 -10.78 -1.23 1.40
N VAL A 62 -11.73 -0.29 1.43
CA VAL A 62 -11.43 1.15 1.26
C VAL A 62 -10.83 1.74 2.54
N GLN A 63 -11.17 1.18 3.70
CA GLN A 63 -10.67 1.66 4.99
C GLN A 63 -9.18 1.38 5.19
N VAL A 64 -8.64 0.30 4.60
CA VAL A 64 -7.22 -0.05 4.71
C VAL A 64 -6.30 0.99 4.07
N PRO A 65 -6.39 1.32 2.76
CA PRO A 65 -5.53 2.34 2.16
C PRO A 65 -5.79 3.74 2.75
N VAL A 66 -7.03 4.07 3.11
CA VAL A 66 -7.33 5.35 3.79
C VAL A 66 -6.63 5.41 5.15
N GLY A 67 -6.70 4.34 5.95
CA GLY A 67 -6.02 4.25 7.24
C GLY A 67 -4.50 4.32 7.10
N THR A 68 -3.94 3.63 6.10
CA THR A 68 -2.50 3.65 5.82
C THR A 68 -2.02 5.03 5.37
N VAL A 69 -2.72 5.68 4.44
CA VAL A 69 -2.40 7.04 3.97
C VAL A 69 -2.48 8.05 5.12
N LEU A 70 -3.52 7.97 5.94
CA LEU A 70 -3.66 8.82 7.13
C LEU A 70 -2.53 8.58 8.13
N GLY A 71 -2.18 7.32 8.40
CA GLY A 71 -1.08 6.95 9.28
C GLY A 71 0.26 7.50 8.81
N ILE A 72 0.58 7.30 7.53
CA ILE A 72 1.81 7.83 6.91
C ILE A 72 1.83 9.35 6.94
N GLY A 73 0.73 10.00 6.56
CA GLY A 73 0.62 11.46 6.56
C GLY A 73 0.81 12.06 7.94
N ILE A 74 0.21 11.46 8.97
CA ILE A 74 0.39 11.86 10.37
C ILE A 74 1.86 11.69 10.78
N LEU A 75 2.49 10.55 10.47
CA LEU A 75 3.92 10.31 10.77
C LEU A 75 4.83 11.32 10.08
N ALA A 76 4.56 11.66 8.81
CA ALA A 76 5.31 12.67 8.07
C ALA A 76 5.16 14.06 8.69
N LEU A 77 3.95 14.43 9.15
CA LEU A 77 3.69 15.70 9.83
C LEU A 77 4.40 15.78 11.18
N TYR A 78 4.36 14.72 11.99
CA TYR A 78 5.11 14.65 13.25
C TYR A 78 6.60 14.92 13.02
N ARG A 79 7.19 14.25 12.03
CA ARG A 79 8.60 14.44 11.67
C ARG A 79 8.91 15.87 11.18
N ALA A 80 8.05 16.44 10.33
CA ALA A 80 8.21 17.81 9.83
C ALA A 80 8.09 18.85 10.96
N SER A 81 7.29 18.56 11.99
CA SER A 81 7.12 19.43 13.16
C SER A 81 8.26 19.32 14.19
N GLY A 82 9.24 18.45 13.98
CA GLY A 82 10.34 18.22 14.94
C GLY A 82 9.93 17.43 16.19
N VAL A 83 8.67 16.95 16.24
CA VAL A 83 8.17 16.10 17.32
C VAL A 83 8.52 14.66 16.98
N LEU A 84 9.57 14.14 17.62
CA LEU A 84 9.98 12.74 17.51
C LEU A 84 8.98 11.87 18.29
N LEU A 85 8.22 11.05 17.58
CA LEU A 85 7.64 9.85 18.15
C LEU A 85 8.74 8.78 18.06
N PHE A 86 9.38 8.54 19.20
CA PHE A 86 10.55 7.66 19.43
C PHE A 86 11.91 8.25 18.98
#